data_AF-A0A663N9V2-F1
#
_entry.id   AF-A0A663N9V2-F1
#
_cell.length_a   1.000
_cell.length_b   1.000
_cell.length_c   1.000
_cell.angle_alpha   90.00
_cell.angle_beta   90.00
_cell.angle_gamma   90.00
#
_symmetry.space_group_name_H-M   'P 1'
#
loop_
_entity.id
_entity.type
_entity.pdbx_description
1 polymer ?
#
loop_
_entity_poly.entity_id
_entity_poly.type
_entity_poly.pdbx_seq_one_letter_code
_entity_poly.pdbx_strand_id
1 'polypeptide(L)'
;MAQPPAPLKDMKLLDVKLGQLPTWLAMRDFTPGGIVGALRRGYDRYFNKYINVKKGGLSGISMVLAGYVVVSYIWSYSHLKHDRHRKYH
;
A
#
# COMPACT_ATOMS: atom_id res chain seq x y z
N MET A 1 2.57 16.91 -26.51
CA MET A 1 2.83 18.14 -25.72
C MET A 1 3.30 17.71 -24.34
N ALA A 2 4.56 17.98 -23.98
CA ALA A 2 5.06 17.64 -22.65
C ALA A 2 4.37 18.56 -21.63
N GLN A 3 3.74 17.96 -20.61
CA GLN A 3 3.10 18.72 -19.54
C GLN A 3 4.14 19.62 -18.85
N PRO A 4 3.77 20.83 -18.38
CA PRO A 4 4.64 21.63 -17.53
C PRO A 4 5.11 20.78 -16.34
N PRO A 5 6.36 20.92 -15.87
CA PRO A 5 6.83 20.15 -14.73
C PRO A 5 5.90 20.45 -13.54
N ALA A 6 5.15 19.43 -13.11
CA ALA A 6 4.32 19.53 -11.93
C ALA A 6 5.21 19.99 -10.76
N PRO A 7 4.69 20.82 -9.82
CA PRO A 7 5.42 21.18 -8.62
C PRO A 7 6.02 19.93 -7.98
N LEU A 8 7.27 19.99 -7.50
CA LEU A 8 7.95 18.83 -6.90
C LEU A 8 7.05 18.13 -5.87
N LYS A 9 6.34 18.90 -5.05
CA LYS A 9 5.36 18.38 -4.08
C LYS A 9 4.32 17.45 -4.70
N ASP A 10 3.81 17.72 -5.90
CA ASP A 10 2.70 16.99 -6.52
C ASP A 10 3.14 15.84 -7.44
N MET A 11 4.45 15.65 -7.62
CA MET A 11 4.98 14.54 -8.40
C MET A 11 4.70 13.20 -7.71
N LYS A 12 4.37 12.18 -8.50
CA LYS A 12 4.28 10.80 -8.01
C LYS A 12 5.69 10.33 -7.65
N LEU A 13 5.79 9.44 -6.67
CA LEU A 13 7.07 8.84 -6.26
C LEU A 13 7.89 8.30 -7.44
N LEU A 14 7.24 7.74 -8.46
CA LEU A 14 7.89 7.17 -9.64
C LEU A 14 8.44 8.22 -10.63
N ASP A 15 7.97 9.46 -10.55
CA ASP A 15 8.36 10.55 -11.44
C ASP A 15 9.48 11.43 -10.84
N VAL A 16 9.93 11.12 -9.61
CA VAL A 16 10.92 11.90 -8.85
C VAL A 16 12.33 11.36 -9.11
N LYS A 17 13.27 12.25 -9.42
CA LYS A 17 14.70 11.89 -9.52
C LYS A 17 15.27 11.59 -8.13
N LEU A 18 16.17 10.62 -8.02
CA LEU A 18 16.76 10.19 -6.74
C LEU A 18 17.40 11.35 -5.94
N GLY A 19 18.06 12.29 -6.61
CA GLY A 19 18.65 13.47 -5.96
C GLY A 19 17.62 14.49 -5.42
N GLN A 20 16.38 14.43 -5.90
CA GLN A 20 15.26 15.28 -5.46
C GLN A 20 14.35 14.59 -4.44
N LEU A 21 14.56 13.29 -4.19
CA LEU A 21 13.77 12.47 -3.26
C LEU A 21 13.72 13.02 -1.82
N PRO A 22 14.83 13.47 -1.20
CA PRO A 22 14.77 13.98 0.18
C PRO A 22 13.96 15.27 0.26
N THR A 23 14.12 16.18 -0.71
CA THR A 23 13.36 17.43 -0.81
C THR A 23 11.87 17.16 -1.10
N TRP A 24 11.58 16.20 -1.97
CA TRP A 24 10.22 15.74 -2.25
C TRP A 24 9.52 15.18 -1.00
N LEU A 25 10.24 14.38 -0.21
CA LEU A 25 9.74 13.80 1.02
C LEU A 25 9.51 14.88 2.08
N ALA A 26 10.41 15.85 2.20
CA ALA A 26 10.28 16.97 3.13
C ALA A 26 9.06 17.86 2.83
N MET A 27 8.61 17.92 1.57
CA MET A 27 7.42 18.68 1.16
C MET A 27 6.09 17.95 1.43
N ARG A 28 6.12 16.73 1.97
CA ARG A 28 4.90 15.97 2.28
C ARG A 28 4.22 16.47 3.54
N ASP A 29 2.89 16.49 3.48
CA ASP A 29 2.06 16.87 4.62
C ASP A 29 1.94 15.67 5.59
N PHE A 30 2.78 15.67 6.63
CA PHE A 30 2.77 14.66 7.72
C PHE A 30 1.78 15.00 8.85
N THR A 31 0.94 16.01 8.67
CA THR A 31 -0.15 16.32 9.60
C THR A 31 -1.06 15.09 9.75
N PRO A 32 -1.59 14.79 10.95
CA PRO A 32 -2.50 13.66 11.15
C PRO A 32 -3.66 13.61 10.15
N GLY A 33 -4.24 14.76 9.81
CA GLY A 33 -5.28 14.86 8.76
C GLY A 33 -4.78 14.55 7.35
N GLY A 34 -3.54 14.93 7.02
CA GLY A 34 -2.90 14.61 5.74
C GLY A 34 -2.63 13.11 5.57
N ILE A 35 -2.19 12.45 6.65
CA ILE A 35 -1.99 11.00 6.71
C ILE A 35 -3.32 10.27 6.52
N VAL A 36 -4.35 10.64 7.29
CA VAL A 36 -5.68 10.05 7.17
C VAL A 36 -6.26 10.27 5.76
N GLY A 37 -6.09 11.46 5.19
CA GLY A 37 -6.52 11.76 3.81
C GLY A 37 -5.74 10.96 2.75
N ALA A 38 -4.45 10.69 2.96
CA ALA A 38 -3.67 9.82 2.08
C ALA A 38 -4.15 8.36 2.14
N LEU A 39 -4.40 7.85 3.35
CA LEU A 39 -4.96 6.51 3.55
C LEU A 39 -6.34 6.36 2.91
N ARG A 40 -7.23 7.34 3.11
CA ARG A 40 -8.56 7.34 2.51
C ARG A 40 -8.51 7.34 0.98
N ARG A 41 -7.65 8.16 0.37
CA ARG A 41 -7.44 8.15 -1.10
C ARG A 41 -6.91 6.81 -1.61
N GLY A 42 -6.01 6.17 -0.86
CA GLY A 42 -5.53 4.83 -1.18
C GLY A 42 -6.64 3.80 -1.11
N TYR A 43 -7.44 3.84 -0.03
CA TYR A 43 -8.61 3.00 0.16
C TYR A 43 -9.63 3.16 -0.96
N ASP A 44 -10.02 4.40 -1.30
CA ASP A 44 -10.98 4.68 -2.35
C ASP A 44 -10.50 4.19 -3.73
N ARG A 45 -9.19 4.32 -4.02
CA ARG A 45 -8.60 3.80 -5.26
C ARG A 45 -8.65 2.28 -5.32
N TYR A 46 -8.32 1.61 -4.21
CA TYR A 46 -8.38 0.15 -4.13
C TYR A 46 -9.82 -0.35 -4.25
N PHE A 47 -10.75 0.27 -3.52
CA PHE A 47 -12.15 -0.07 -3.54
C PHE A 47 -12.77 0.15 -4.92
N ASN A 48 -12.48 1.27 -5.58
CA ASN A 48 -12.96 1.52 -6.95
C ASN A 48 -12.38 0.55 -7.97
N LYS A 49 -11.12 0.10 -7.80
CA LYS A 49 -10.47 -0.81 -8.75
C LYS A 49 -10.90 -2.26 -8.59
N TYR A 50 -11.06 -2.72 -7.35
CA TYR A 50 -11.27 -4.13 -7.06
C TYR A 50 -12.70 -4.44 -6.60
N ILE A 51 -13.36 -3.55 -5.88
CA ILE A 51 -14.71 -3.82 -5.34
C ILE A 51 -15.80 -3.26 -6.25
N ASN A 52 -15.65 -2.03 -6.77
CA ASN A 52 -16.65 -1.36 -7.59
C ASN A 52 -16.62 -1.78 -9.08
N VAL A 53 -16.61 -3.08 -9.33
CA VAL A 53 -16.66 -3.64 -10.69
C VAL A 53 -18.10 -3.97 -11.08
N LYS A 54 -18.54 -3.48 -12.25
CA LYS A 54 -19.91 -3.65 -12.80
C LYS A 54 -20.40 -5.11 -12.90
N LYS A 55 -19.47 -6.09 -12.92
CA LYS A 55 -19.73 -7.54 -12.91
C LYS A 55 -18.89 -8.21 -11.81
N GLY A 56 -19.00 -7.71 -10.57
CA GLY A 56 -18.16 -8.07 -9.43
C GLY A 56 -18.61 -9.32 -8.67
N GLY A 57 -18.32 -10.51 -9.19
CA GLY A 57 -18.50 -11.76 -8.42
C GLY A 57 -17.25 -12.20 -7.66
N LEU A 58 -16.07 -12.08 -8.28
CA LEU A 58 -14.84 -12.70 -7.77
C LEU A 58 -14.06 -11.84 -6.77
N SER A 59 -14.21 -10.52 -6.82
CA SER A 59 -13.36 -9.62 -6.05
C SER A 59 -13.59 -9.68 -4.55
N GLY A 60 -14.86 -9.71 -4.11
CA GLY A 60 -15.20 -9.91 -2.70
C GLY A 60 -14.67 -11.23 -2.16
N ILE A 61 -14.84 -12.32 -2.91
CA ILE A 61 -14.35 -13.66 -2.55
C ILE A 61 -12.81 -13.65 -2.43
N SER A 62 -12.11 -13.04 -3.38
CA SER A 62 -10.65 -12.95 -3.34
C SER A 62 -10.13 -12.16 -2.13
N MET A 63 -10.84 -11.12 -1.68
CA MET A 63 -10.48 -10.35 -0.49
C MET A 63 -10.69 -11.13 0.80
N VAL A 64 -11.78 -11.90 0.89
CA VAL A 64 -12.03 -12.79 2.05
C VAL A 64 -10.95 -13.88 2.11
N LEU A 65 -10.61 -14.48 0.97
CA LEU A 65 -9.55 -15.49 0.89
C LEU A 65 -8.19 -14.92 1.30
N ALA A 66 -7.83 -13.72 0.80
CA ALA A 66 -6.59 -13.04 1.18
C ALA A 66 -6.57 -12.72 2.69
N GLY A 67 -7.68 -12.25 3.25
CA GLY A 67 -7.83 -12.01 4.69
C GLY A 67 -7.65 -13.30 5.50
N TYR A 68 -8.25 -14.41 5.05
CA TYR A 68 -8.09 -15.72 5.67
C TYR A 68 -6.62 -16.18 5.69
N VAL A 69 -5.91 -16.06 4.57
CA VAL A 69 -4.48 -16.40 4.48
C VAL A 69 -3.65 -15.58 5.48
N VAL A 70 -3.91 -14.28 5.58
CA VAL A 70 -3.18 -13.39 6.51
C VAL A 70 -3.46 -13.75 7.97
N VAL A 71 -4.74 -13.94 8.34
CA VAL A 71 -5.12 -14.30 9.71
C VAL A 71 -4.56 -15.67 10.09
N SER A 72 -4.69 -16.65 9.19
CA SER A 72 -4.10 -17.98 9.34
C SER A 72 -2.58 -17.91 9.53
N TYR A 73 -1.91 -17.08 8.73
CA TYR A 73 -0.47 -16.86 8.87
C TYR A 73 -0.10 -16.24 10.21
N ILE A 74 -0.79 -15.20 10.67
CA ILE A 74 -0.51 -14.56 11.98
C ILE A 74 -0.69 -15.57 13.12
N TRP A 75 -1.77 -16.36 13.08
CA TRP A 75 -2.03 -17.39 14.09
C TRP A 75 -0.95 -18.48 14.07
N SER A 76 -0.61 -18.98 12.88
CA SER A 76 0.42 -20.00 12.65
C SER A 76 1.85 -19.47 12.84
N TYR A 77 2.07 -18.16 12.82
CA TYR A 77 3.39 -17.54 12.96
C TYR A 77 4.06 -17.92 14.29
N SER A 78 3.25 -18.03 15.35
CA SER A 78 3.70 -18.52 16.66
C SER A 78 4.37 -19.90 16.57
N HIS A 79 3.84 -20.79 15.74
CA HIS A 79 4.34 -22.15 15.53
C HIS A 79 5.52 -22.17 14.54
N LEU A 80 5.44 -21.41 13.44
CA LEU A 80 6.51 -21.30 12.43
C LEU A 80 7.80 -20.69 13.00
N LYS A 81 7.70 -19.74 13.96
CA LYS A 81 8.86 -19.09 14.57
C LYS A 81 9.71 -20.07 15.40
N HIS A 82 9.12 -21.13 15.94
CA HIS A 82 9.84 -22.12 16.76
C HIS A 82 10.79 -23.00 15.92
N ASP A 83 10.48 -23.27 14.65
CA ASP A 83 11.36 -24.05 13.76
C ASP A 83 12.58 -23.26 13.27
N ARG A 84 12.58 -21.92 13.38
CA ARG A 84 13.72 -21.06 13.01
C ARG A 84 14.92 -21.23 13.95
N HIS A 85 14.74 -21.86 15.12
CA HIS A 85 15.81 -22.07 16.10
C HIS A 85 16.54 -23.43 15.97
N ARG A 86 16.35 -24.18 14.87
CA ARG A 86 17.24 -25.32 14.58
C ARG A 86 18.55 -24.82 14.00
N LYS A 87 19.52 -24.68 14.91
CA LYS A 87 20.91 -24.23 14.74
C LYS A 87 21.78 -25.09 13.78
N TYR A 88 21.19 -26.02 13.03
CA TYR A 88 21.92 -26.94 12.16
C TYR A 88 21.20 -27.07 10.82
N HIS A 89 21.30 -26.05 9.99
CA HIS A 89 21.38 -26.14 8.54
C HIS A 89 22.20 -24.95 8.04
#